data_AF-A0AA96QJR5-F1
#
_entry.id   AF-A0AA96QJR5-F1
#
_cell.length_a   1.000
_cell.length_b   1.000
_cell.length_c   1.000
_cell.angle_alpha   90.00
_cell.angle_beta   90.00
_cell.angle_gamma   90.00
#
_symmetry.space_group_name_H-M   'P 1'
#
loop_
_entity.id
_entity.type
_entity.pdbx_description
1 polymer ?
#
loop_
_entity_poly.entity_id
_entity_poly.type
_entity_poly.pdbx_seq_one_letter_code
_entity_poly.pdbx_strand_id
1 'polypeptide(L)'
;MWRVTLATEFGDGPKVAEIARNVHPEMIPSPGRQAEFYADLGRSLMAGSTTRERGLATLLHAERLAPQRVRNDVFVREIISDHLRRAQRDSGGRELRGLAWRMGIAPTG
;
A
#
# COMPACT_ATOMS: atom_id res chain seq x y z
N MET A 1 -15.84 -0.72 4.71
CA MET A 1 -14.58 -0.15 5.24
C MET A 1 -13.95 -1.05 6.30
N TRP A 2 -14.57 -1.27 7.48
CA TRP A 2 -13.99 -2.11 8.56
C TRP A 2 -13.60 -3.57 8.22
N ARG A 3 -14.18 -4.19 7.19
CA ARG A 3 -13.91 -5.59 6.81
C ARG A 3 -12.56 -5.78 6.10
N VAL A 4 -12.01 -4.75 5.45
CA VAL A 4 -10.68 -4.81 4.81
C VAL A 4 -9.59 -4.61 5.85
N THR A 5 -9.77 -3.67 6.77
CA THR A 5 -8.90 -3.49 7.93
C THR A 5 -8.85 -4.79 8.77
N LEU A 6 -10.00 -5.39 9.10
CA LEU A 6 -10.08 -6.70 9.79
C LEU A 6 -9.40 -7.84 9.01
N ALA A 7 -9.63 -7.97 7.71
CA ALA A 7 -9.01 -9.04 6.93
C ALA A 7 -7.48 -8.85 6.76
N THR A 8 -7.00 -7.60 6.82
CA THR A 8 -5.57 -7.29 6.78
C THR A 8 -4.87 -7.67 8.09
N GLU A 9 -5.55 -7.55 9.23
CA GLU A 9 -5.04 -7.96 10.55
C GLU A 9 -4.97 -9.50 10.73
N PHE A 10 -5.66 -10.30 9.91
CA PHE A 10 -5.71 -11.78 10.05
C PHE A 10 -4.73 -12.56 9.16
N GLY A 11 -3.84 -11.90 8.40
CA GLY A 11 -2.75 -12.58 7.69
C GLY A 11 -3.13 -13.32 6.39
N ASP A 12 -4.40 -13.29 5.97
CA ASP A 12 -4.87 -13.92 4.72
C ASP A 12 -4.93 -12.90 3.56
N GLY A 13 -3.76 -12.51 3.04
CA GLY A 13 -3.66 -11.64 1.85
C GLY A 13 -4.57 -12.03 0.66
N PRO A 14 -4.74 -13.34 0.34
CA PRO A 14 -5.69 -13.78 -0.68
C PRO A 14 -7.16 -13.47 -0.36
N LYS A 15 -7.56 -13.58 0.90
CA LYS A 15 -8.93 -13.37 1.37
C LYS A 15 -9.30 -11.88 1.41
N VAL A 16 -8.32 -11.01 1.70
CA VAL A 16 -8.46 -9.56 1.59
C VAL A 16 -8.76 -9.16 0.14
N ALA A 17 -8.02 -9.71 -0.82
CA ALA A 17 -8.23 -9.44 -2.24
C ALA A 17 -9.61 -9.92 -2.74
N GLU A 18 -10.10 -11.05 -2.22
CA GLU A 18 -11.44 -11.55 -2.51
C GLU A 18 -12.55 -10.63 -1.99
N ILE A 19 -12.44 -10.16 -0.75
CA ILE A 19 -13.40 -9.22 -0.17
C ILE A 19 -13.37 -7.87 -0.91
N ALA A 20 -12.18 -7.40 -1.28
CA ALA A 20 -12.00 -6.13 -1.98
C ALA A 20 -12.65 -6.10 -3.37
N ARG A 21 -12.79 -7.26 -4.06
CA ARG A 21 -13.41 -7.33 -5.41
C ARG A 21 -14.86 -6.83 -5.45
N ASN A 22 -15.58 -6.92 -4.34
CA ASN A 22 -16.98 -6.52 -4.25
C ASN A 22 -17.18 -5.14 -3.60
N VAL A 23 -16.08 -4.40 -3.36
CA VAL A 23 -16.14 -3.03 -2.86
C VAL A 23 -15.91 -2.09 -4.03
N HIS A 24 -16.70 -1.02 -4.07
CA HIS A 24 -16.61 0.07 -5.04
C HIS A 24 -16.16 1.36 -4.34
N PRO A 25 -14.86 1.53 -4.00
CA PRO A 25 -14.36 2.73 -3.33
C PRO A 25 -14.68 4.01 -4.11
N GLU A 26 -14.68 3.94 -5.44
CA GLU A 26 -15.00 5.03 -6.36
C GLU A 26 -16.38 5.67 -6.10
N MET A 27 -17.31 4.91 -5.52
CA MET A 27 -18.66 5.41 -5.17
C MET A 27 -18.66 6.25 -3.89
N ILE A 28 -17.57 6.27 -3.13
CA ILE A 28 -17.42 7.10 -1.92
C ILE A 28 -16.99 8.50 -2.36
N PRO A 29 -17.77 9.57 -2.11
CA PRO A 29 -17.43 10.94 -2.49
C PRO A 29 -16.39 11.55 -1.53
N SER A 30 -15.28 10.86 -1.33
CA SER A 30 -14.18 11.28 -0.47
C SER A 30 -12.87 10.62 -0.91
N PRO A 31 -11.97 11.36 -1.59
CA PRO A 31 -10.65 10.85 -1.98
C PRO A 31 -9.84 10.32 -0.79
N GLY A 32 -10.00 10.91 0.40
CA GLY A 32 -9.36 10.43 1.62
C GLY A 32 -9.82 9.03 2.03
N ARG A 33 -11.13 8.76 2.00
CA ARG A 33 -11.67 7.42 2.30
C ARG A 33 -11.32 6.40 1.21
N GLN A 34 -11.28 6.82 -0.05
CA GLN A 34 -10.78 5.97 -1.14
C GLN A 34 -9.31 5.60 -0.91
N ALA A 35 -8.47 6.59 -0.57
CA ALA A 35 -7.07 6.37 -0.29
C ALA A 35 -6.84 5.44 0.91
N GLU A 36 -7.63 5.54 1.98
CA GLU A 36 -7.58 4.59 3.11
C GLU A 36 -7.82 3.14 2.66
N PHE A 37 -8.87 2.93 1.84
CA PHE A 37 -9.17 1.60 1.32
C PHE A 37 -8.00 1.03 0.50
N TYR A 38 -7.46 1.83 -0.43
CA TYR A 38 -6.36 1.38 -1.27
C TYR A 38 -5.05 1.23 -0.48
N ALA A 39 -4.83 2.02 0.57
CA ALA A 39 -3.67 1.86 1.46
C ALA A 39 -3.74 0.51 2.21
N ASP A 40 -4.90 0.16 2.77
CA ASP A 40 -5.12 -1.13 3.45
C ASP A 40 -5.02 -2.32 2.48
N LEU A 41 -5.60 -2.22 1.30
CA LEU A 41 -5.48 -3.26 0.27
C LEU A 41 -4.02 -3.42 -0.20
N GLY A 42 -3.34 -2.30 -0.44
CA GLY A 42 -1.96 -2.27 -0.89
C GLY A 42 -1.01 -2.92 0.10
N ARG A 43 -1.13 -2.60 1.40
CA ARG A 43 -0.29 -3.21 2.44
C ARG A 43 -0.52 -4.71 2.57
N SER A 44 -1.77 -5.17 2.43
CA SER A 44 -2.10 -6.61 2.44
C SER A 44 -1.45 -7.35 1.25
N LEU A 45 -1.56 -6.79 0.05
CA LEU A 45 -0.99 -7.38 -1.16
C LEU A 45 0.55 -7.42 -1.14
N MET A 46 1.19 -6.46 -0.47
CA MET A 46 2.65 -6.40 -0.32
C MET A 46 3.21 -7.58 0.50
N ALA A 47 2.42 -8.18 1.39
CA ALA A 47 2.83 -9.35 2.16
C ALA A 47 3.06 -10.60 1.28
N GLY A 48 2.28 -10.77 0.21
CA GLY A 48 2.42 -11.90 -0.71
C GLY A 48 3.55 -11.71 -1.73
N SER A 49 4.37 -12.74 -1.96
CA SER A 49 5.48 -12.69 -2.93
C SER A 49 4.99 -12.44 -4.35
N THR A 50 3.90 -13.10 -4.77
CA THR A 50 3.30 -12.99 -6.11
C THR A 50 2.42 -11.76 -6.29
N THR A 51 1.90 -11.18 -5.20
CA THR A 51 1.00 -10.02 -5.23
C THR A 51 1.70 -8.70 -4.97
N ARG A 52 2.99 -8.73 -4.64
CA ARG A 52 3.81 -7.58 -4.24
C ARG A 52 3.75 -6.42 -5.22
N GLU A 53 3.95 -6.69 -6.50
CA GLU A 53 3.93 -5.65 -7.54
C GLU A 53 2.57 -4.95 -7.61
N ARG A 54 1.47 -5.73 -7.57
CA ARG A 54 0.11 -5.20 -7.50
C ARG A 54 -0.13 -4.42 -6.21
N GLY A 55 0.45 -4.86 -5.09
CA GLY A 55 0.40 -4.15 -3.81
C GLY A 55 1.05 -2.77 -3.91
N LEU A 56 2.25 -2.68 -4.50
CA LEU A 56 2.94 -1.41 -4.73
C LEU A 56 2.13 -0.49 -5.65
N ALA A 57 1.60 -1.01 -6.77
CA ALA A 57 0.74 -0.24 -7.67
C ALA A 57 -0.51 0.32 -6.95
N THR A 58 -1.11 -0.48 -6.07
CA THR A 58 -2.26 -0.06 -5.25
C THR A 58 -1.87 1.05 -4.26
N LEU A 59 -0.71 0.96 -3.61
CA LEU A 59 -0.21 2.01 -2.72
C LEU A 59 0.08 3.32 -3.48
N LEU A 60 0.62 3.24 -4.69
CA LEU A 60 0.83 4.41 -5.54
C LEU A 60 -0.50 5.04 -5.97
N HIS A 61 -1.54 4.24 -6.20
CA HIS A 61 -2.88 4.76 -6.47
C HIS A 61 -3.46 5.48 -5.26
N ALA A 62 -3.37 4.89 -4.06
CA ALA A 62 -3.76 5.53 -2.81
C ALA A 62 -3.03 6.88 -2.63
N GLU A 63 -1.72 6.90 -2.89
CA GLU A 63 -0.90 8.10 -2.75
C GLU A 63 -1.29 9.21 -3.72
N ARG A 64 -1.72 8.87 -4.95
CA ARG A 64 -2.27 9.87 -5.89
C ARG A 64 -3.58 10.48 -5.41
N LEU A 65 -4.42 9.72 -4.71
CA LEU A 65 -5.72 10.19 -4.22
C LEU A 65 -5.59 11.10 -2.99
N ALA A 66 -4.70 10.76 -2.05
CA ALA A 66 -4.49 11.55 -0.85
C ALA A 66 -3.00 11.52 -0.41
N PRO A 67 -2.12 12.31 -1.06
CA PRO A 67 -0.68 12.22 -0.87
C PRO A 67 -0.24 12.42 0.58
N GLN A 68 -0.74 13.47 1.23
CA GLN A 68 -0.41 13.82 2.61
C GLN A 68 -0.87 12.73 3.59
N ARG A 69 -1.97 12.03 3.28
CA ARG A 69 -2.47 10.96 4.13
C ARG A 69 -1.59 9.73 4.03
N VAL A 70 -1.34 9.26 2.81
CA VAL A 70 -0.57 8.03 2.58
C VAL A 70 0.89 8.18 2.98
N ARG A 71 1.51 9.36 2.73
CA ARG A 71 2.91 9.60 3.11
C ARG A 71 3.13 9.66 4.64
N ASN A 72 2.09 10.01 5.39
CA ASN A 72 2.11 10.07 6.86
C ASN A 72 1.47 8.83 7.52
N ASP A 73 1.00 7.85 6.75
CA ASP A 73 0.46 6.61 7.28
C ASP A 73 1.60 5.73 7.82
N VAL A 74 1.51 5.37 9.11
CA VAL A 74 2.54 4.60 9.82
C VAL A 74 2.69 3.19 9.25
N PHE A 75 1.59 2.54 8.87
CA PHE A 75 1.61 1.17 8.34
C PHE A 75 2.16 1.13 6.91
N VAL A 76 1.81 2.12 6.09
CA VAL A 76 2.42 2.28 4.76
C VAL A 76 3.92 2.55 4.88
N ARG A 77 4.33 3.37 5.85
CA ARG A 77 5.74 3.67 6.10
C ARG A 77 6.53 2.41 6.49
N GLU A 78 5.95 1.59 7.36
CA GLU A 78 6.54 0.33 7.78
C GLU A 78 6.75 -0.62 6.59
N ILE A 79 5.70 -0.91 5.81
CA ILE A 79 5.78 -1.86 4.69
C ILE A 79 6.75 -1.40 3.60
N ILE A 80 6.80 -0.09 3.30
CA ILE A 80 7.72 0.47 2.31
C ILE A 80 9.16 0.41 2.81
N SER A 81 9.41 0.72 4.08
CA SER A 81 10.75 0.60 4.68
C SER A 81 11.27 -0.85 4.63
N ASP A 82 10.39 -1.79 4.96
CA ASP A 82 10.69 -3.22 4.95
C ASP A 82 11.05 -3.74 3.56
N HIS A 83 10.29 -3.33 2.55
CA HIS A 83 10.54 -3.72 1.17
C HIS A 83 11.78 -3.02 0.60
N LEU A 84 12.04 -1.77 0.98
CA LEU A 84 13.24 -1.04 0.54
C LEU A 84 14.52 -1.72 1.03
N ARG A 85 14.56 -2.17 2.29
CA ARG A 85 15.69 -2.94 2.86
C ARG A 85 15.94 -4.25 2.12
N ARG A 86 14.89 -4.91 1.62
CA ARG A 86 15.01 -6.16 0.85
C ARG A 86 15.45 -5.87 -0.60
N ALA A 87 14.87 -4.85 -1.23
CA ALA A 87 15.17 -4.46 -2.61
C ALA A 87 16.57 -3.88 -2.80
N GLN A 88 17.27 -3.42 -1.76
CA GLN A 88 18.71 -3.11 -1.90
C GLN A 88 19.54 -4.34 -2.33
N ARG A 89 19.02 -5.56 -2.17
CA ARG A 89 19.66 -6.80 -2.62
C ARG A 89 19.21 -7.27 -4.02
N ASP A 90 18.08 -6.75 -4.55
CA ASP A 90 17.46 -7.17 -5.81
C ASP A 90 17.21 -5.96 -6.73
N SER A 91 17.61 -6.02 -8.00
CA SER A 91 17.66 -4.86 -8.94
C SER A 91 16.31 -4.22 -9.35
N GLY A 92 15.19 -4.55 -8.73
CA GLY A 92 13.86 -3.99 -9.02
C GLY A 92 13.39 -3.00 -7.94
N GLY A 93 13.04 -1.75 -8.31
CA GLY A 93 12.34 -0.88 -7.34
C GLY A 93 12.30 0.61 -7.60
N ARG A 94 12.24 1.09 -8.86
CA ARG A 94 12.23 2.54 -9.13
C ARG A 94 11.02 3.23 -8.48
N GLU A 95 9.84 2.65 -8.60
CA GLU A 95 8.62 3.19 -7.99
C GLU A 95 8.62 3.06 -6.46
N LEU A 96 9.11 1.93 -5.93
CA LEU A 96 9.29 1.73 -4.49
C LEU A 96 10.21 2.80 -3.89
N ARG A 97 11.35 3.07 -4.55
CA ARG A 97 12.28 4.14 -4.16
C ARG A 97 11.65 5.51 -4.31
N GLY A 98 10.88 5.74 -5.37
CA GLY A 98 10.17 7.00 -5.58
C GLY A 98 9.14 7.29 -4.49
N LEU A 99 8.38 6.27 -4.06
CA LEU A 99 7.45 6.39 -2.95
C LEU A 99 8.21 6.60 -1.63
N ALA A 100 9.25 5.79 -1.36
CA ALA A 100 10.07 5.94 -0.16
C ALA A 100 10.72 7.33 -0.06
N TRP A 101 11.16 7.93 -1.18
CA TRP A 101 11.65 9.30 -1.25
C TRP A 101 10.58 10.31 -0.85
N ARG A 102 9.38 10.22 -1.43
CA ARG A 102 8.26 11.12 -1.08
C ARG A 102 7.79 10.97 0.38
N MET A 103 8.08 9.83 1.00
CA MET A 103 7.81 9.56 2.42
C MET A 103 8.95 9.97 3.37
N GLY A 104 10.10 10.38 2.84
CA GLY A 104 11.29 10.71 3.64
C GLY A 104 11.95 9.50 4.30
N ILE A 105 11.79 8.30 3.72
CA ILE A 105 12.34 7.03 4.25
C ILE A 105 13.68 6.68 3.61
N ALA A 106 13.85 6.95 2.31
CA ALA A 106 15.07 6.60 1.60
C ALA A 106 16.23 7.54 2.02
N PRO A 107 17.46 7.03 2.17
CA PRO A 107 18.60 7.90 2.45
C PRO A 107 18.70 8.97 1.37
N THR A 108 18.81 10.22 1.80
CA THR A 108 19.36 11.28 0.96
C THR A 108 20.81 10.90 0.67
N GLY A 109 21.08 10.54 -0.59
CA GLY A 109 22.41 10.42 -1.23
C GLY A 109 23.61 10.20 -0.32
#